data_AF-A1EHA5-F1
#
_entry.id   AF-A1EHA5-F1
#
_cell.length_a   1.000
_cell.length_b   1.000
_cell.length_c   1.000
_cell.angle_alpha   90.00
_cell.angle_beta   90.00
_cell.angle_gamma   90.00
#
_symmetry.space_group_name_H-M   'P 1'
#
loop_
_entity.id
_entity.type
_entity.pdbx_description
1 polymer ?
#
loop_
_entity_poly.entity_id
_entity_poly.type
_entity_poly.pdbx_seq_one_letter_code
_entity_poly.pdbx_strand_id
1 'polypeptide(L)'
;DTGDIITSEAETYKNKLKGKLQEAKGMGERASSNDPCEFKYDELLGGNRERYPCKNLKGITNEERFSDTLGGQCTDSKMRSGGEGACAPYRRLHLCSHNLEKITDTNTTTTHNLLAEVCMAAYYEGDLIKTHYTPHQVTYSDSAAELCTVLARSFADIGDIVRGRDLYSGNSKEKEKRDELETNLKKIFKEIYDDVTKTNGELKKRYKDTTNYYQLREDWWNNNRKMVWYAITCGAGSSQYFRKACSGGTTPTNKKCRCTTHDVPTYFDYVPQYLR
;
A
#
# COMPACT_ATOMS: atom_id res chain seq x y z
N ASP A 1 -11.92 13.38 20.95
CA ASP A 1 -10.81 12.83 21.74
C ASP A 1 -11.10 11.43 22.24
N THR A 2 -10.61 10.44 21.51
CA THR A 2 -10.31 9.11 22.08
C THR A 2 -8.79 9.06 22.22
N GLY A 3 -8.28 9.77 23.23
CA GLY A 3 -6.92 9.61 23.70
C GLY A 3 -6.83 8.25 24.37
N ASP A 4 -6.50 7.22 23.59
CA ASP A 4 -6.36 5.87 24.10
C ASP A 4 -5.20 5.82 25.10
N ILE A 5 -5.53 5.42 26.34
CA ILE A 5 -4.55 4.90 27.30
C ILE A 5 -4.01 3.61 26.68
N ILE A 6 -2.86 3.71 25.99
CA ILE A 6 -2.17 2.55 25.44
C ILE A 6 -1.61 1.77 26.63
N THR A 7 -2.20 0.60 26.92
CA THR A 7 -1.64 -0.33 27.89
C THR A 7 -0.30 -0.88 27.36
N SER A 8 0.62 -1.24 28.25
CA SER A 8 1.90 -1.88 27.87
C SER A 8 1.71 -3.13 27.00
N GLU A 9 0.57 -3.82 27.16
CA GLU A 9 0.14 -4.96 26.35
C GLU A 9 -0.23 -4.55 24.92
N ALA A 10 -0.95 -3.44 24.73
CA ALA A 10 -1.28 -2.89 23.42
C ALA A 10 -0.02 -2.40 22.66
N GLU A 11 1.00 -1.94 23.38
CA GLU A 11 2.28 -1.53 22.79
C GLU A 11 3.17 -2.73 22.42
N THR A 12 3.20 -3.76 23.27
CA THR A 12 3.88 -5.05 22.99
C THR A 12 3.32 -5.71 21.74
N TYR A 13 2.00 -5.62 21.56
CA TYR A 13 1.28 -6.09 20.40
C TYR A 13 1.66 -5.36 19.10
N LYS A 14 1.65 -4.02 19.09
CA LYS A 14 2.00 -3.18 17.93
C LYS A 14 3.38 -3.52 17.39
N ASN A 15 4.33 -3.78 18.29
CA ASN A 15 5.71 -4.08 17.92
C ASN A 15 5.88 -5.40 17.15
N LYS A 16 5.02 -6.41 17.36
CA LYS A 16 5.11 -7.69 16.63
C LYS A 16 4.66 -7.62 15.17
N LEU A 17 3.71 -6.73 14.86
CA LEU A 17 3.22 -6.55 13.49
C LEU A 17 4.05 -5.56 12.70
N LYS A 18 4.83 -4.72 13.38
CA LYS A 18 5.68 -3.72 12.76
C LYS A 18 6.81 -4.39 12.00
N GLY A 19 6.73 -4.33 10.67
CA GLY A 19 7.81 -4.74 9.78
C GLY A 19 9.02 -3.83 9.92
N LYS A 20 10.17 -4.35 9.51
CA LYS A 20 11.45 -3.65 9.50
C LYS A 20 12.16 -4.02 8.22
N LEU A 21 12.46 -3.03 7.39
CA LEU A 21 13.03 -3.28 6.06
C LEU A 21 14.40 -3.98 6.14
N GLN A 22 15.26 -3.62 7.08
CA GLN A 22 16.55 -4.31 7.31
C GLN A 22 16.43 -5.82 7.61
N GLU A 23 15.27 -6.27 8.10
CA GLU A 23 15.02 -7.66 8.47
C GLU A 23 14.28 -8.43 7.34
N ALA A 24 13.87 -7.73 6.27
CA ALA A 24 13.32 -8.38 5.09
C ALA A 24 14.42 -9.18 4.41
N LYS A 25 14.29 -10.52 4.42
CA LYS A 25 15.25 -11.41 3.77
C LYS A 25 14.92 -11.57 2.29
N GLY A 26 15.91 -11.42 1.42
CA GLY A 26 15.89 -12.07 0.12
C GLY A 26 17.30 -12.52 -0.26
N MET A 27 17.35 -13.49 -1.17
CA MET A 27 18.47 -14.37 -1.50
C MET A 27 19.88 -13.75 -1.29
N GLY A 28 20.45 -13.91 -0.08
CA GLY A 28 21.88 -13.74 0.17
C GLY A 28 22.30 -12.67 1.19
N GLU A 29 21.67 -11.50 1.26
CA GLU A 29 22.16 -10.38 2.09
C GLU A 29 21.05 -9.70 2.91
N ARG A 30 21.41 -9.20 4.10
CA ARG A 30 20.53 -8.31 4.87
C ARG A 30 20.46 -6.96 4.18
N ALA A 31 19.28 -6.37 4.10
CA ALA A 31 19.14 -5.01 3.60
C ALA A 31 19.92 -4.03 4.48
N SER A 32 20.71 -3.16 3.85
CA SER A 32 21.58 -2.20 4.55
C SER A 32 20.87 -0.95 5.04
N SER A 33 19.65 -0.66 4.53
CA SER A 33 18.89 0.55 4.87
C SER A 33 17.49 0.23 5.38
N ASN A 34 17.06 1.02 6.38
CA ASN A 34 15.67 1.09 6.82
C ASN A 34 14.89 2.19 6.09
N ASP A 35 15.53 3.00 5.26
CA ASP A 35 14.84 4.01 4.45
C ASP A 35 14.23 3.34 3.20
N PRO A 36 12.89 3.35 3.02
CA PRO A 36 12.27 2.80 1.83
C PRO A 36 12.67 3.53 0.54
N CYS A 37 13.20 4.75 0.60
CA CYS A 37 13.68 5.47 -0.58
C CYS A 37 15.06 5.01 -1.04
N GLU A 38 15.84 4.39 -0.16
CA GLU A 38 17.20 3.89 -0.46
C GLU A 38 17.24 2.36 -0.49
N PHE A 39 16.12 1.71 -0.17
CA PHE A 39 16.02 0.27 -0.14
C PHE A 39 16.17 -0.29 -1.56
N LYS A 40 17.10 -1.23 -1.72
CA LYS A 40 17.41 -1.84 -3.01
C LYS A 40 16.42 -2.96 -3.36
N TYR A 41 15.19 -2.60 -3.68
CA TYR A 41 14.11 -3.56 -3.93
C TYR A 41 14.47 -4.59 -5.00
N ASP A 42 15.07 -4.16 -6.12
CA ASP A 42 15.42 -5.05 -7.22
C ASP A 42 16.48 -6.09 -6.84
N GLU A 43 17.53 -5.66 -6.13
CA GLU A 43 18.60 -6.55 -5.68
C GLU A 43 18.12 -7.51 -4.57
N LEU A 44 17.43 -6.97 -3.55
CA LEU A 44 17.14 -7.68 -2.32
C LEU A 44 15.88 -8.53 -2.39
N LEU A 45 14.89 -8.17 -3.22
CA LEU A 45 13.69 -8.98 -3.41
C LEU A 45 13.76 -9.80 -4.70
N GLY A 46 14.83 -9.71 -5.48
CA GLY A 46 14.87 -10.33 -6.81
C GLY A 46 13.87 -9.68 -7.76
N GLY A 47 13.73 -8.35 -7.68
CA GLY A 47 12.96 -7.55 -8.62
C GLY A 47 13.59 -7.64 -10.01
N ASN A 48 13.09 -8.58 -10.80
CA ASN A 48 13.44 -8.72 -12.20
C ASN A 48 12.29 -8.18 -13.07
N ARG A 49 12.46 -8.19 -14.40
CA ARG A 49 11.42 -7.76 -15.36
C ARG A 49 10.08 -8.50 -15.21
N GLU A 50 10.05 -9.64 -14.54
CA GLU A 50 8.82 -10.38 -14.29
C GLU A 50 8.09 -9.92 -13.03
N ARG A 51 8.82 -9.44 -12.02
CA ARG A 51 8.27 -8.97 -10.74
C ARG A 51 8.14 -7.45 -10.66
N TYR A 52 8.49 -6.71 -11.71
CA TYR A 52 8.32 -5.27 -11.77
C TYR A 52 6.88 -4.83 -11.42
N PRO A 53 6.66 -4.01 -10.37
CA PRO A 53 5.32 -3.74 -9.84
C PRO A 53 4.33 -3.14 -10.83
N CYS A 54 4.81 -2.30 -11.76
CA CYS A 54 3.97 -1.58 -12.72
C CYS A 54 3.85 -2.30 -14.08
N LYS A 55 4.28 -3.57 -14.17
CA LYS A 55 4.10 -4.35 -15.39
C LYS A 55 2.66 -4.84 -15.48
N ASN A 56 1.94 -4.43 -16.53
CA ASN A 56 0.60 -4.94 -16.79
C ASN A 56 0.63 -6.31 -17.51
N LEU A 57 -0.54 -6.91 -17.70
CA LEU A 57 -0.68 -8.22 -18.35
C LEU A 57 -0.22 -8.26 -19.81
N LYS A 58 -0.09 -7.09 -20.47
CA LYS A 58 0.46 -6.97 -21.83
C LYS A 58 1.97 -6.77 -21.83
N GLY A 59 2.61 -6.71 -20.66
CA GLY A 59 4.04 -6.46 -20.51
C GLY A 59 4.44 -4.98 -20.60
N ILE A 60 3.47 -4.05 -20.66
CA ILE A 60 3.73 -2.62 -20.65
C ILE A 60 4.07 -2.20 -19.21
N THR A 61 5.12 -1.41 -19.06
CA THR A 61 5.69 -1.00 -17.77
C THR A 61 5.52 0.49 -17.47
N ASN A 62 5.11 1.29 -18.45
CA ASN A 62 4.95 2.74 -18.34
C ASN A 62 3.58 3.19 -18.86
N GLU A 63 2.52 2.48 -18.45
CA GLU A 63 1.16 2.83 -18.81
C GLU A 63 0.81 4.23 -18.25
N GLU A 64 0.11 5.03 -19.06
CA GLU A 64 -0.41 6.32 -18.65
C GLU A 64 -1.30 6.18 -17.41
N ARG A 65 -1.17 7.11 -16.45
CA ARG A 65 -1.90 7.05 -15.16
C ARG A 65 -3.04 8.04 -15.05
N PHE A 66 -3.07 9.03 -15.95
CA PHE A 66 -4.05 10.09 -16.05
C PHE A 66 -4.47 10.17 -17.51
N SER A 67 -5.72 9.85 -17.81
CA SER A 67 -6.22 9.92 -19.19
C SER A 67 -7.33 10.96 -19.26
N ASP A 68 -7.24 11.83 -20.26
CA ASP A 68 -8.31 12.80 -20.57
C ASP A 68 -9.42 12.19 -21.43
N THR A 69 -9.22 10.96 -21.94
CA THR A 69 -10.15 10.27 -22.87
C THR A 69 -10.73 8.98 -22.32
N LEU A 70 -10.00 8.29 -21.43
CA LEU A 70 -10.44 7.04 -20.81
C LEU A 70 -10.91 7.28 -19.38
N GLY A 71 -12.16 6.88 -19.11
CA GLY A 71 -12.76 6.96 -17.79
C GLY A 71 -12.39 5.81 -16.85
N GLY A 72 -12.94 5.86 -15.64
CA GLY A 72 -12.91 4.75 -14.70
C GLY A 72 -13.78 3.57 -15.12
N GLN A 73 -13.68 2.46 -14.39
CA GLN A 73 -14.48 1.27 -14.60
C GLN A 73 -15.61 1.17 -13.57
N CYS A 74 -16.85 1.13 -14.04
CA CYS A 74 -18.04 1.11 -13.17
C CYS A 74 -18.91 -0.13 -13.35
N THR A 75 -18.58 -1.04 -14.29
CA THR A 75 -19.43 -2.21 -14.55
C THR A 75 -19.40 -3.21 -13.40
N ASP A 76 -20.56 -3.75 -13.01
CA ASP A 76 -20.69 -4.78 -11.97
C ASP A 76 -19.83 -6.03 -12.25
N SER A 77 -19.58 -6.36 -13.52
CA SER A 77 -18.72 -7.50 -13.88
C SER A 77 -17.25 -7.31 -13.52
N LYS A 78 -16.81 -6.07 -13.30
CA LYS A 78 -15.43 -5.68 -12.99
C LYS A 78 -15.28 -5.03 -11.60
N MET A 79 -16.39 -4.91 -10.86
CA MET A 79 -16.45 -4.29 -9.54
C MET A 79 -17.15 -5.23 -8.54
N ARG A 80 -16.58 -5.39 -7.34
CA ARG A 80 -17.12 -6.19 -6.23
C ARG A 80 -18.04 -5.36 -5.34
N SER A 81 -18.93 -4.57 -5.94
CA SER A 81 -19.79 -3.61 -5.24
C SER A 81 -21.23 -4.09 -5.03
N GLY A 82 -21.58 -5.30 -5.44
CA GLY A 82 -22.94 -5.84 -5.24
C GLY A 82 -24.05 -5.02 -5.93
N GLY A 83 -23.72 -4.25 -6.97
CA GLY A 83 -24.65 -3.35 -7.65
C GLY A 83 -24.74 -1.92 -7.08
N GLU A 84 -23.93 -1.58 -6.07
CA GLU A 84 -23.96 -0.28 -5.39
C GLU A 84 -23.26 0.86 -6.17
N GLY A 85 -22.97 0.68 -7.46
CA GLY A 85 -22.52 1.76 -8.35
C GLY A 85 -21.11 2.33 -8.07
N ALA A 86 -20.17 1.52 -7.59
CA ALA A 86 -18.78 1.95 -7.41
C ALA A 86 -18.00 2.00 -8.74
N CYS A 87 -17.13 3.01 -8.89
CA CYS A 87 -16.26 3.16 -10.05
C CYS A 87 -14.79 3.14 -9.64
N ALA A 88 -14.00 2.22 -10.19
CA ALA A 88 -12.54 2.25 -10.05
C ALA A 88 -11.95 3.32 -11.00
N PRO A 89 -11.27 4.37 -10.50
CA PRO A 89 -10.71 5.41 -11.34
C PRO A 89 -9.57 4.87 -12.22
N TYR A 90 -9.27 5.52 -13.34
CA TYR A 90 -8.23 5.09 -14.29
C TYR A 90 -6.88 4.80 -13.63
N ARG A 91 -6.45 5.66 -12.69
CA ARG A 91 -5.28 5.44 -11.83
C ARG A 91 -5.30 4.09 -11.10
N ARG A 92 -6.44 3.69 -10.53
CA ARG A 92 -6.59 2.41 -9.80
C ARG A 92 -6.50 1.24 -10.77
N LEU A 93 -7.03 1.34 -11.99
CA LEU A 93 -6.98 0.25 -12.98
C LEU A 93 -5.55 -0.19 -13.27
N HIS A 94 -4.62 0.77 -13.25
CA HIS A 94 -3.20 0.56 -13.57
C HIS A 94 -2.27 0.60 -12.35
N LEU A 95 -2.81 0.41 -11.13
CA LEU A 95 -2.03 0.44 -9.88
C LEU A 95 -0.86 -0.56 -9.91
N CYS A 96 0.33 -0.10 -9.52
CA CYS A 96 1.52 -0.95 -9.46
C CYS A 96 1.44 -1.94 -8.29
N SER A 97 0.92 -3.14 -8.54
CA SER A 97 0.82 -4.20 -7.53
C SER A 97 1.24 -5.58 -8.04
N HIS A 98 1.87 -5.66 -9.21
CA HIS A 98 2.17 -6.95 -9.85
C HIS A 98 3.20 -7.78 -9.07
N ASN A 99 4.12 -7.14 -8.35
CA ASN A 99 5.09 -7.85 -7.51
C ASN A 99 4.40 -8.68 -6.41
N LEU A 100 3.26 -8.20 -5.89
CA LEU A 100 2.48 -8.88 -4.85
C LEU A 100 1.83 -10.18 -5.36
N GLU A 101 1.46 -10.22 -6.64
CA GLU A 101 0.90 -11.42 -7.29
C GLU A 101 1.95 -12.55 -7.39
N LYS A 102 3.24 -12.18 -7.40
CA LYS A 102 4.37 -13.08 -7.64
C LYS A 102 5.26 -13.33 -6.42
N ILE A 103 4.73 -13.15 -5.20
CA ILE A 103 5.45 -13.53 -3.99
C ILE A 103 5.57 -15.07 -3.99
N THR A 104 6.79 -15.59 -4.18
CA THR A 104 7.04 -17.03 -4.37
C THR A 104 7.00 -17.82 -3.06
N ASP A 105 7.48 -17.24 -1.97
CA ASP A 105 7.67 -17.92 -0.69
C ASP A 105 6.60 -17.54 0.35
N THR A 106 5.33 -17.58 -0.07
CA THR A 106 4.18 -17.16 0.76
C THR A 106 4.11 -17.86 2.12
N ASN A 107 4.57 -19.12 2.21
CA ASN A 107 4.57 -19.92 3.44
C ASN A 107 5.74 -19.62 4.40
N THR A 108 6.67 -18.72 4.03
CA THR A 108 7.78 -18.30 4.89
C THR A 108 7.92 -16.78 4.94
N THR A 109 6.99 -16.06 4.30
CA THR A 109 6.97 -14.61 4.26
C THR A 109 6.63 -14.05 5.62
N THR A 110 7.61 -13.37 6.24
CA THR A 110 7.43 -12.69 7.52
C THR A 110 6.76 -11.32 7.34
N THR A 111 6.41 -10.67 8.46
CA THR A 111 5.95 -9.26 8.45
C THR A 111 6.96 -8.32 7.77
N HIS A 112 8.26 -8.61 7.91
CA HIS A 112 9.34 -7.80 7.31
C HIS A 112 9.36 -7.94 5.79
N ASN A 113 9.24 -9.18 5.30
CA ASN A 113 9.14 -9.47 3.87
C ASN A 113 7.90 -8.83 3.25
N LEU A 114 6.73 -8.97 3.89
CA LEU A 114 5.50 -8.34 3.41
C LEU A 114 5.63 -6.82 3.36
N LEU A 115 6.23 -6.20 4.38
CA LEU A 115 6.48 -4.76 4.38
C LEU A 115 7.35 -4.35 3.18
N ALA A 116 8.42 -5.08 2.89
CA ALA A 116 9.31 -4.76 1.78
C ALA A 116 8.59 -4.86 0.43
N GLU A 117 7.78 -5.89 0.21
CA GLU A 117 6.96 -6.06 -1.00
C GLU A 117 5.92 -4.95 -1.18
N VAL A 118 5.23 -4.56 -0.10
CA VAL A 118 4.25 -3.47 -0.13
C VAL A 118 4.94 -2.12 -0.33
N CYS A 119 6.10 -1.89 0.28
CA CYS A 119 6.90 -0.69 0.04
C CYS A 119 7.44 -0.65 -1.39
N MET A 120 7.82 -1.78 -1.99
CA MET A 120 8.23 -1.84 -3.40
C MET A 120 7.08 -1.37 -4.30
N ALA A 121 5.88 -1.94 -4.14
CA ALA A 121 4.69 -1.54 -4.88
C ALA A 121 4.44 -0.02 -4.75
N ALA A 122 4.47 0.48 -3.52
CA ALA A 122 4.29 1.90 -3.22
C ALA A 122 5.37 2.80 -3.85
N TYR A 123 6.65 2.41 -3.77
CA TYR A 123 7.77 3.17 -4.32
C TYR A 123 7.62 3.37 -5.84
N TYR A 124 7.40 2.30 -6.59
CA TYR A 124 7.24 2.38 -8.05
C TYR A 124 5.93 3.05 -8.46
N GLU A 125 4.84 2.86 -7.71
CA GLU A 125 3.58 3.59 -7.93
C GLU A 125 3.79 5.10 -7.78
N GLY A 126 4.51 5.53 -6.74
CA GLY A 126 4.82 6.94 -6.51
C GLY A 126 5.68 7.55 -7.60
N ASP A 127 6.69 6.81 -8.07
CA ASP A 127 7.58 7.23 -9.15
C ASP A 127 6.83 7.40 -10.49
N LEU A 128 5.97 6.44 -10.86
CA LEU A 128 5.13 6.57 -12.05
C LEU A 128 4.12 7.70 -11.95
N ILE A 129 3.42 7.83 -10.81
CA ILE A 129 2.50 8.96 -10.60
C ILE A 129 3.24 10.27 -10.82
N LYS A 130 4.39 10.47 -10.18
CA LYS A 130 5.15 11.71 -10.31
C LYS A 130 5.61 11.94 -11.75
N THR A 131 6.07 10.89 -12.45
CA THR A 131 6.50 10.96 -13.85
C THR A 131 5.36 11.42 -14.76
N HIS A 132 4.20 10.76 -14.68
CA HIS A 132 3.04 11.07 -15.53
C HIS A 132 2.29 12.32 -15.09
N TYR A 133 2.45 12.74 -13.83
CA TYR A 133 1.84 13.96 -13.32
C TYR A 133 2.63 15.21 -13.70
N THR A 134 3.96 15.11 -13.89
CA THR A 134 4.84 16.25 -14.24
C THR A 134 4.36 17.04 -15.47
N PRO A 135 3.91 16.41 -16.58
CA PRO A 135 3.31 17.12 -17.72
C PRO A 135 2.03 17.89 -17.37
N HIS A 136 1.17 17.36 -16.48
CA HIS A 136 -0.05 18.03 -16.03
C HIS A 136 0.22 19.22 -15.08
N GLN A 137 1.40 19.27 -14.45
CA GLN A 137 1.81 20.40 -13.60
C GLN A 137 2.02 21.70 -14.37
N VAL A 138 2.41 21.61 -15.65
CA VAL A 138 2.73 22.77 -16.49
C VAL A 138 1.45 23.53 -16.91
N THR A 139 0.28 22.89 -16.77
CA THR A 139 -1.00 23.43 -17.25
C THR A 139 -1.83 24.11 -16.14
N TYR A 140 -1.60 23.79 -14.85
CA TYR A 140 -2.39 24.31 -13.71
C TYR A 140 -1.50 24.67 -12.50
N SER A 141 -1.69 25.87 -11.95
CA SER A 141 -0.80 26.48 -10.93
C SER A 141 -0.85 25.84 -9.53
N ASP A 142 -1.85 25.01 -9.22
CA ASP A 142 -2.03 24.35 -7.90
C ASP A 142 -1.46 22.91 -7.83
N SER A 143 -0.72 22.52 -8.85
CA SER A 143 -0.38 21.11 -9.14
C SER A 143 0.52 20.42 -8.11
N ALA A 144 1.35 21.15 -7.36
CA ALA A 144 2.21 20.53 -6.35
C ALA A 144 1.42 19.89 -5.19
N ALA A 145 0.25 20.45 -4.86
CA ALA A 145 -0.60 19.97 -3.78
C ALA A 145 -1.59 18.88 -4.22
N GLU A 146 -1.97 18.91 -5.49
CA GLU A 146 -2.70 17.85 -6.17
C GLU A 146 -1.88 16.55 -6.24
N LEU A 147 -0.55 16.62 -6.47
CA LEU A 147 0.32 15.43 -6.46
C LEU A 147 0.19 14.66 -5.13
N CYS A 148 0.25 15.34 -3.99
CA CYS A 148 0.11 14.70 -2.68
C CYS A 148 -1.26 14.01 -2.51
N THR A 149 -2.32 14.59 -3.08
CA THR A 149 -3.68 14.04 -3.04
C THR A 149 -3.79 12.78 -3.90
N VAL A 150 -3.18 12.78 -5.10
CA VAL A 150 -3.14 11.62 -5.98
C VAL A 150 -2.34 10.47 -5.34
N LEU A 151 -1.19 10.78 -4.73
CA LEU A 151 -0.41 9.80 -3.97
C LEU A 151 -1.21 9.24 -2.78
N ALA A 152 -1.97 10.08 -2.07
CA ALA A 152 -2.87 9.64 -0.99
C ALA A 152 -3.96 8.67 -1.45
N ARG A 153 -4.50 8.86 -2.66
CA ARG A 153 -5.48 7.91 -3.24
C ARG A 153 -4.83 6.57 -3.60
N SER A 154 -3.65 6.56 -4.22
CA SER A 154 -2.93 5.30 -4.48
C SER A 154 -2.47 4.59 -3.21
N PHE A 155 -2.04 5.33 -2.20
CA PHE A 155 -1.74 4.79 -0.88
C PHE A 155 -2.95 4.08 -0.25
N ALA A 156 -4.15 4.68 -0.34
CA ALA A 156 -5.37 4.07 0.16
C ALA A 156 -5.76 2.79 -0.61
N ASP A 157 -5.57 2.78 -1.94
CA ASP A 157 -5.85 1.60 -2.76
C ASP A 157 -4.88 0.44 -2.48
N ILE A 158 -3.59 0.72 -2.29
CA ILE A 158 -2.61 -0.28 -1.82
C ILE A 158 -3.04 -0.83 -0.46
N GLY A 159 -3.48 0.05 0.45
CA GLY A 159 -4.01 -0.35 1.75
C GLY A 159 -5.23 -1.26 1.65
N ASP A 160 -6.17 -0.96 0.75
CA ASP A 160 -7.35 -1.81 0.52
C ASP A 160 -7.00 -3.17 -0.07
N ILE A 161 -6.00 -3.26 -0.96
CA ILE A 161 -5.50 -4.54 -1.45
C ILE A 161 -4.94 -5.37 -0.29
N VAL A 162 -4.05 -4.80 0.53
CA VAL A 162 -3.44 -5.52 1.67
C VAL A 162 -4.51 -5.98 2.66
N ARG A 163 -5.54 -5.15 2.90
CA ARG A 163 -6.62 -5.43 3.86
C ARG A 163 -7.73 -6.32 3.31
N GLY A 164 -7.72 -6.64 2.01
CA GLY A 164 -8.78 -7.42 1.38
C GLY A 164 -10.09 -6.65 1.22
N ARG A 165 -10.03 -5.32 1.11
CA ARG A 165 -11.19 -4.41 0.94
C ARG A 165 -11.32 -3.84 -0.47
N ASP A 166 -10.36 -4.12 -1.34
CA ASP A 166 -10.38 -3.57 -2.70
C ASP A 166 -11.53 -4.15 -3.53
N LEU A 167 -12.30 -3.26 -4.13
CA LEU A 167 -13.50 -3.55 -4.90
C LEU A 167 -13.20 -3.80 -6.39
N TYR A 168 -12.01 -3.49 -6.90
CA TYR A 168 -11.72 -3.65 -8.33
C TYR A 168 -11.28 -5.08 -8.65
N SER A 169 -12.10 -5.81 -9.41
CA SER A 169 -11.76 -7.17 -9.87
C SER A 169 -11.20 -7.23 -11.29
N GLY A 170 -11.43 -6.22 -12.11
CA GLY A 170 -10.96 -6.20 -13.50
C GLY A 170 -11.66 -7.22 -14.40
N ASN A 171 -11.10 -7.41 -15.61
CA ASN A 171 -11.57 -8.42 -16.58
C ASN A 171 -11.27 -9.86 -16.10
N SER A 172 -11.74 -10.89 -16.81
CA SER A 172 -11.58 -12.28 -16.39
C SER A 172 -10.14 -12.68 -16.06
N LYS A 173 -9.14 -12.26 -16.85
CA LYS A 173 -7.72 -12.56 -16.58
C LYS A 173 -7.17 -11.78 -15.40
N GLU A 174 -7.57 -10.52 -15.25
CA GLU A 174 -7.20 -9.69 -14.10
C GLU A 174 -7.82 -10.26 -12.81
N LYS A 175 -9.05 -10.75 -12.90
CA LYS A 175 -9.76 -11.37 -11.79
C LYS A 175 -9.04 -12.63 -11.30
N GLU A 176 -8.61 -13.50 -12.21
CA GLU A 176 -7.79 -14.67 -11.86
C GLU A 176 -6.52 -14.26 -11.09
N LYS A 177 -5.80 -13.24 -11.57
CA LYS A 177 -4.59 -12.72 -10.92
C LYS A 177 -4.87 -12.08 -9.56
N ARG A 178 -6.02 -11.40 -9.42
CA ARG A 178 -6.48 -10.85 -8.13
C ARG A 178 -6.87 -11.95 -7.14
N ASP A 179 -7.47 -13.03 -7.61
CA ASP A 179 -7.82 -14.18 -6.77
C ASP A 179 -6.55 -14.94 -6.32
N GLU A 180 -5.55 -15.06 -7.20
CA GLU A 180 -4.20 -15.55 -6.85
C GLU A 180 -3.55 -14.66 -5.78
N LEU A 181 -3.57 -13.34 -5.97
CA LEU A 181 -3.04 -12.37 -5.00
C LEU A 181 -3.72 -12.49 -3.64
N GLU A 182 -5.06 -12.53 -3.60
CA GLU A 182 -5.80 -12.65 -2.34
C GLU A 182 -5.51 -14.00 -1.66
N THR A 183 -5.36 -15.08 -2.43
CA THR A 183 -4.92 -16.38 -1.90
C THR A 183 -3.53 -16.30 -1.29
N ASN A 184 -2.60 -15.61 -1.95
CA ASN A 184 -1.24 -15.42 -1.45
C ASN A 184 -1.22 -14.57 -0.17
N LEU A 185 -1.98 -13.47 -0.13
CA LEU A 185 -2.13 -12.65 1.08
C LEU A 185 -2.71 -13.46 2.24
N LYS A 186 -3.74 -14.30 2.01
CA LYS A 186 -4.28 -15.19 3.05
C LYS A 186 -3.21 -16.14 3.62
N LYS A 187 -2.37 -16.72 2.77
CA LYS A 187 -1.25 -17.58 3.21
C LYS A 187 -0.23 -16.80 4.03
N ILE A 188 0.19 -15.62 3.56
CA ILE A 188 1.15 -14.77 4.28
C ILE A 188 0.59 -14.36 5.65
N PHE A 189 -0.67 -13.93 5.70
CA PHE A 189 -1.30 -13.53 6.97
C PHE A 189 -1.57 -14.70 7.91
N LYS A 190 -1.74 -15.92 7.40
CA LYS A 190 -1.72 -17.14 8.22
C LYS A 190 -0.37 -17.31 8.90
N GLU A 191 0.74 -17.18 8.17
CA GLU A 191 2.07 -17.33 8.77
C GLU A 191 2.37 -16.22 9.79
N ILE A 192 1.97 -14.97 9.50
CA ILE A 192 2.06 -13.87 10.47
C ILE A 192 1.20 -14.16 11.70
N TYR A 193 -0.02 -14.68 11.53
CA TYR A 193 -0.89 -15.07 12.64
C TYR A 193 -0.23 -16.14 13.51
N ASP A 194 0.30 -17.20 12.90
CA ASP A 194 0.96 -18.30 13.60
C ASP A 194 2.16 -17.79 14.41
N ASP A 195 2.98 -16.89 13.85
CA ASP A 195 4.13 -16.29 14.54
C ASP A 195 3.71 -15.42 15.74
N VAL A 196 2.78 -14.48 15.55
CA VAL A 196 2.43 -13.53 16.62
C VAL A 196 1.63 -14.18 17.75
N THR A 197 0.83 -15.21 17.44
CA THR A 197 -0.01 -15.93 18.42
C THR A 197 0.68 -17.12 19.08
N LYS A 198 1.82 -17.61 18.55
CA LYS A 198 2.56 -18.79 19.04
C LYS A 198 2.70 -18.87 20.55
N THR A 199 3.01 -17.74 21.19
CA THR A 199 3.24 -17.64 22.64
C THR A 199 2.28 -16.67 23.34
N ASN A 200 1.27 -16.16 22.64
CA ASN A 200 0.38 -15.13 23.16
C ASN A 200 -1.10 -15.50 22.97
N GLY A 201 -1.72 -16.04 24.02
CA GLY A 201 -3.12 -16.43 24.03
C GLY A 201 -4.10 -15.26 23.86
N GLU A 202 -3.74 -14.04 24.27
CA GLU A 202 -4.58 -12.86 24.08
C GLU A 202 -4.68 -12.46 22.60
N LEU A 203 -3.59 -12.59 21.84
CA LEU A 203 -3.63 -12.36 20.39
C LEU A 203 -4.46 -13.40 19.66
N LYS A 204 -4.44 -14.65 20.13
CA LYS A 204 -5.32 -15.70 19.62
C LYS A 204 -6.80 -15.39 19.89
N LYS A 205 -7.13 -14.78 21.04
CA LYS A 205 -8.50 -14.33 21.36
C LYS A 205 -8.93 -13.11 20.55
N ARG A 206 -8.01 -12.18 20.26
CA ARG A 206 -8.27 -11.01 19.42
C ARG A 206 -8.57 -11.45 17.99
N TYR A 207 -7.64 -12.19 17.38
CA TYR A 207 -7.71 -12.57 15.98
C TYR A 207 -8.49 -13.86 15.75
N LYS A 208 -9.82 -13.75 15.81
CA LYS A 208 -10.73 -14.90 15.64
C LYS A 208 -10.95 -15.31 14.19
N ASP A 209 -10.83 -14.36 13.26
CA ASP A 209 -10.95 -14.65 11.82
C ASP A 209 -9.66 -15.30 11.32
N THR A 210 -9.68 -16.63 11.21
CA THR A 210 -8.58 -17.43 10.65
C THR A 210 -8.82 -17.80 9.18
N THR A 211 -9.84 -17.24 8.54
CA THR A 211 -10.15 -17.49 7.12
C THR A 211 -9.62 -16.37 6.25
N ASN A 212 -9.92 -15.12 6.60
CA ASN A 212 -9.47 -13.96 5.83
C ASN A 212 -8.46 -13.09 6.59
N TYR A 213 -8.40 -13.23 7.92
CA TYR A 213 -7.53 -12.48 8.80
C TYR A 213 -7.82 -10.98 8.82
N TYR A 214 -9.06 -10.54 8.55
CA TYR A 214 -9.36 -9.12 8.34
C TYR A 214 -8.86 -8.21 9.48
N GLN A 215 -9.11 -8.59 10.74
CA GLN A 215 -8.64 -7.79 11.87
C GLN A 215 -7.11 -7.74 11.97
N LEU A 216 -6.42 -8.85 11.71
CA LEU A 216 -4.96 -8.91 11.67
C LEU A 216 -4.40 -8.05 10.53
N ARG A 217 -5.05 -8.07 9.35
CA ARG A 217 -4.65 -7.24 8.21
C ARG A 217 -4.82 -5.74 8.47
N GLU A 218 -5.93 -5.33 9.09
CA GLU A 218 -6.15 -3.94 9.51
C GLU A 218 -5.05 -3.48 10.46
N ASP A 219 -4.79 -4.29 11.49
CA ASP A 219 -3.81 -3.93 12.50
C ASP A 219 -2.37 -3.98 11.94
N TRP A 220 -2.08 -4.90 11.01
CA TRP A 220 -0.82 -4.89 10.27
C TRP A 220 -0.65 -3.61 9.45
N TRP A 221 -1.67 -3.21 8.68
CA TRP A 221 -1.64 -1.96 7.92
C TRP A 221 -1.40 -0.76 8.84
N ASN A 222 -2.14 -0.66 9.96
CA ASN A 222 -1.99 0.41 10.94
C ASN A 222 -0.56 0.55 11.47
N ASN A 223 0.13 -0.57 11.68
CA ASN A 223 1.52 -0.59 12.18
C ASN A 223 2.58 -0.29 11.10
N ASN A 224 2.24 -0.47 9.82
CA ASN A 224 3.19 -0.39 8.71
C ASN A 224 2.95 0.79 7.76
N ARG A 225 1.75 1.40 7.80
CA ARG A 225 1.32 2.46 6.87
C ARG A 225 2.23 3.67 6.81
N LYS A 226 2.94 3.99 7.91
CA LYS A 226 3.96 5.07 7.92
C LYS A 226 5.09 4.79 6.93
N MET A 227 5.61 3.56 6.93
CA MET A 227 6.69 3.14 6.01
C MET A 227 6.21 3.09 4.56
N VAL A 228 4.98 2.65 4.33
CA VAL A 228 4.37 2.64 2.99
C VAL A 228 4.15 4.06 2.47
N TRP A 229 3.70 5.00 3.33
CA TRP A 229 3.59 6.41 2.97
C TRP A 229 4.95 7.03 2.64
N TYR A 230 6.00 6.66 3.39
CA TYR A 230 7.36 7.08 3.06
C TYR A 230 7.77 6.55 1.68
N ALA A 231 7.57 5.26 1.40
CA ALA A 231 7.89 4.67 0.09
C ALA A 231 7.20 5.40 -1.08
N ILE A 232 5.87 5.59 -1.03
CA ILE A 232 5.12 6.21 -2.14
C ILE A 232 5.47 7.68 -2.37
N THR A 233 6.03 8.36 -1.38
CA THR A 233 6.36 9.79 -1.47
C THR A 233 7.84 10.08 -1.76
N CYS A 234 8.67 9.05 -1.99
CA CYS A 234 10.12 9.24 -2.18
C CYS A 234 10.48 10.25 -3.28
N GLY A 235 9.75 10.20 -4.41
CA GLY A 235 9.92 11.05 -5.58
C GLY A 235 9.16 12.38 -5.56
N ALA A 236 8.39 12.68 -4.51
CA ALA A 236 7.47 13.83 -4.46
C ALA A 236 8.15 15.21 -4.29
N GLY A 237 9.47 15.31 -4.44
CA GLY A 237 10.21 16.58 -4.49
C GLY A 237 9.90 17.55 -3.34
N SER A 238 9.60 18.81 -3.68
CA SER A 238 9.21 19.85 -2.72
C SER A 238 7.71 19.93 -2.46
N SER A 239 6.91 18.99 -2.97
CA SER A 239 5.44 19.02 -2.84
C SER A 239 4.98 19.00 -1.39
N GLN A 240 3.89 19.72 -1.13
CA GLN A 240 3.22 19.83 0.16
C GLN A 240 1.71 19.62 -0.02
N TYR A 241 1.06 19.01 0.96
CA TYR A 241 -0.40 18.89 1.02
C TYR A 241 -1.04 20.28 1.09
N PHE A 242 -2.13 20.51 0.36
CA PHE A 242 -2.80 21.82 0.29
C PHE A 242 -3.36 22.29 1.64
N ARG A 243 -3.76 21.34 2.49
CA ARG A 243 -4.31 21.60 3.83
C ARG A 243 -3.28 21.35 4.91
N LYS A 244 -3.45 22.03 6.05
CA LYS A 244 -2.78 21.65 7.30
C LYS A 244 -3.22 20.24 7.69
N ALA A 245 -2.28 19.32 7.69
CA ALA A 245 -2.53 17.90 7.81
C ALA A 245 -1.66 17.22 8.88
N CYS A 246 -0.66 17.93 9.39
CA CYS A 246 0.27 17.44 10.41
C CYS A 246 -0.11 18.02 11.77
N SER A 247 0.41 17.41 12.85
CA SER A 247 0.20 17.88 14.24
C SER A 247 -1.28 18.08 14.57
N GLY A 248 -2.11 17.08 14.27
CA GLY A 248 -3.57 17.16 14.47
C GLY A 248 -4.28 18.14 13.53
N GLY A 249 -3.69 18.45 12.37
CA GLY A 249 -4.25 19.39 11.39
C GLY A 249 -3.87 20.86 11.65
N THR A 250 -2.86 21.12 12.47
CA THR A 250 -2.43 22.49 12.81
C THR A 250 -1.26 22.98 11.97
N THR A 251 -0.44 22.08 11.42
CA THR A 251 0.74 22.41 10.62
C THR A 251 0.67 21.82 9.21
N PRO A 252 1.27 22.49 8.20
CA PRO A 252 1.39 21.92 6.86
C PRO A 252 2.36 20.73 6.86
N THR A 253 2.32 19.94 5.79
CA THR A 253 3.43 19.02 5.48
C THR A 253 4.66 19.82 5.07
N ASN A 254 5.84 19.25 5.30
CA ASN A 254 7.08 19.69 4.68
C ASN A 254 7.22 19.08 3.27
N LYS A 255 8.43 19.06 2.71
CA LYS A 255 8.78 18.44 1.42
C LYS A 255 8.31 16.98 1.33
N LYS A 256 8.14 16.50 0.10
CA LYS A 256 7.72 15.14 -0.23
C LYS A 256 6.38 14.74 0.40
N CYS A 257 5.45 15.68 0.60
CA CYS A 257 4.15 15.38 1.21
C CYS A 257 4.27 14.72 2.61
N ARG A 258 5.31 15.03 3.40
CA ARG A 258 5.57 14.38 4.70
C ARG A 258 5.46 15.36 5.86
N CYS A 259 4.96 14.88 6.99
CA CYS A 259 5.10 15.58 8.26
C CYS A 259 6.53 15.44 8.78
N THR A 260 7.07 16.47 9.44
CA THR A 260 8.37 16.39 10.12
C THR A 260 8.38 15.33 11.23
N THR A 261 7.21 15.04 11.81
CA THR A 261 7.01 13.98 12.81
C THR A 261 6.93 12.56 12.22
N HIS A 262 7.10 12.42 10.90
CA HIS A 262 6.93 11.16 10.16
C HIS A 262 5.51 10.57 10.21
N ASP A 263 4.51 11.37 10.62
CA ASP A 263 3.10 10.96 10.53
C ASP A 263 2.57 11.00 9.10
N VAL A 264 1.57 10.15 8.84
CA VAL A 264 0.87 10.11 7.55
C VAL A 264 -0.16 11.25 7.54
N PRO A 265 -0.08 12.23 6.62
CA PRO A 265 -0.95 13.42 6.58
C PRO A 265 -2.34 13.14 5.97
N THR A 266 -2.68 11.88 5.71
CA THR A 266 -3.95 11.48 5.11
C THR A 266 -4.61 10.35 5.90
N TYR A 267 -5.93 10.31 5.80
CA TYR A 267 -6.79 9.26 6.34
C TYR A 267 -7.62 8.58 5.24
N PHE A 268 -7.26 8.79 3.96
CA PHE A 268 -7.99 8.19 2.83
C PHE A 268 -8.03 6.67 2.93
N ASP A 269 -7.01 6.03 3.47
CA ASP A 269 -7.01 4.59 3.75
C ASP A 269 -8.07 4.17 4.79
N TYR A 270 -8.66 5.06 5.56
CA TYR A 270 -9.80 4.74 6.45
C TYR A 270 -11.15 5.22 5.90
N VAL A 271 -11.17 5.81 4.70
CA VAL A 271 -12.39 6.16 3.99
C VAL A 271 -12.79 4.96 3.10
N PRO A 272 -14.05 4.49 3.13
CA PRO A 272 -14.52 3.42 2.23
C PRO A 272 -14.20 3.73 0.75
N GLN A 273 -13.76 2.74 -0.01
CA GLN A 273 -13.25 2.94 -1.39
C GLN A 273 -14.24 3.67 -2.30
N TYR A 274 -15.53 3.37 -2.18
CA TYR A 274 -16.60 4.03 -2.93
C TYR A 274 -16.63 5.56 -2.77
N LEU A 275 -16.18 6.10 -1.63
CA LEU A 275 -16.23 7.52 -1.31
C LEU A 275 -14.95 8.31 -1.68
N ARG A 276 -13.92 7.67 -2.24
CA ARG A 276 -12.58 8.28 -2.45
C ARG A 276 -12.32 8.75 -3.88
#